data_AF-A0A445D0G3-F1
#
_entry.id   AF-A0A445D0G3-F1
#
_cell.length_a   1.000
_cell.length_b   1.000
_cell.length_c   1.000
_cell.angle_alpha   90.00
_cell.angle_beta   90.00
_cell.angle_gamma   90.00
#
_symmetry.space_group_name_H-M   'P 1'
#
loop_
_entity.id
_entity.type
_entity.pdbx_description
1 polymer ?
#
loop_
_entity_poly.entity_id
_entity_poly.type
_entity_poly.pdbx_seq_one_letter_code
_entity_poly.pdbx_strand_id
1 'polypeptide(L)'
;MEMTWTLGFRKVWFECDSKAVITAIQSHKEWRNSSSVLYSRIHEYMKRDWDIRISHVYREANGCADWLANFSINQEASTQIWNTPRCSYEYAIL
;
A
#
# COMPACT_ATOMS: atom_id res chain seq x y z
N MET A 1 1.54 1.82 5.42
CA MET A 1 0.95 2.76 6.40
C MET A 1 1.91 3.09 7.54
N GLU A 2 2.60 2.11 8.14
CA GLU A 2 3.60 2.36 9.18
C GLU A 2 4.69 3.34 8.75
N MET A 3 5.40 3.05 7.66
CA MET A 3 6.47 3.92 7.15
C MET A 3 6.00 5.36 6.90
N THR A 4 4.84 5.55 6.27
CA THR A 4 4.29 6.89 6.01
C THR A 4 3.97 7.65 7.29
N TRP A 5 3.42 6.96 8.30
CA TRP A 5 3.14 7.58 9.59
C TRP A 5 4.43 7.98 10.32
N THR A 6 5.41 7.08 10.37
CA THR A 6 6.73 7.28 11.02
C THR A 6 7.50 8.44 10.38
N LEU A 7 7.39 8.59 9.06
CA LEU A 7 7.98 9.72 8.33
C LEU A 7 7.21 11.05 8.51
N GLY A 8 6.12 11.06 9.27
CA GLY A 8 5.37 12.28 9.60
C GLY A 8 4.30 12.68 8.59
N PHE A 9 4.03 11.87 7.56
CA PHE A 9 2.96 12.17 6.61
C PHE A 9 1.59 12.04 7.27
N ARG A 10 0.71 13.02 7.04
CA ARG A 10 -0.65 13.10 7.59
C ARG A 10 -1.75 13.31 6.54
N LYS A 11 -1.36 13.45 5.28
CA LYS A 11 -2.28 13.45 4.14
C LYS A 11 -1.71 12.51 3.09
N VAL A 12 -2.30 11.33 2.97
CA VAL A 12 -1.71 10.25 2.15
C VAL A 12 -2.77 9.61 1.28
N TRP A 13 -2.42 9.44 0.01
CA TRP A 13 -3.20 8.65 -0.93
C TRP A 13 -2.49 7.32 -1.18
N PHE A 14 -3.11 6.22 -0.76
CA PHE A 14 -2.66 4.87 -1.08
C PHE A 14 -3.35 4.35 -2.33
N GLU A 15 -2.55 3.87 -3.27
CA GLU A 15 -3.01 3.16 -4.46
C GLU A 15 -2.71 1.66 -4.30
N CYS A 16 -3.67 0.82 -4.69
CA CYS A 16 -3.54 -0.63 -4.60
C CYS A 16 -4.24 -1.29 -5.79
N ASP A 17 -3.63 -2.33 -6.35
CA ASP A 17 -4.18 -3.12 -7.46
C ASP A 17 -5.04 -4.31 -7.00
N SER A 18 -5.12 -4.57 -5.70
CA SER A 18 -5.96 -5.63 -5.15
C SER A 18 -7.33 -5.09 -4.75
N LYS A 19 -8.34 -5.33 -5.61
CA LYS A 19 -9.75 -5.07 -5.28
C LYS A 19 -10.20 -5.79 -4.01
N ALA A 20 -9.65 -6.98 -3.74
CA ALA A 20 -9.97 -7.75 -2.54
C ALA A 20 -9.52 -7.00 -1.28
N VAL A 21 -8.30 -6.47 -1.27
CA VAL A 21 -7.77 -5.68 -0.15
C VAL A 21 -8.58 -4.40 0.05
N ILE A 22 -8.90 -3.67 -1.03
CA ILE A 22 -9.69 -2.44 -0.94
C ILE A 22 -11.09 -2.72 -0.41
N THR A 23 -11.76 -3.75 -0.93
CA THR A 23 -13.07 -4.18 -0.44
C THR A 23 -13.00 -4.59 1.02
N ALA A 24 -11.96 -5.31 1.45
CA ALA A 24 -11.78 -5.70 2.84
C ALA A 24 -11.58 -4.48 3.76
N ILE A 25 -10.84 -3.46 3.31
CA ILE A 25 -10.63 -2.23 4.08
C ILE A 25 -11.93 -1.40 4.18
N GLN A 26 -12.68 -1.28 3.08
CA GLN A 26 -13.88 -0.44 3.03
C GLN A 26 -15.12 -1.09 3.65
N SER A 27 -15.30 -2.39 3.48
CA SER A 27 -16.53 -3.08 3.90
C SER A 27 -16.64 -3.28 5.41
N HIS A 28 -15.53 -3.17 6.14
CA HIS A 28 -15.41 -3.45 7.59
C HIS A 28 -15.92 -4.84 8.04
N LYS A 29 -16.44 -5.67 7.12
CA LYS A 29 -17.08 -6.96 7.36
C LYS A 29 -16.06 -8.04 7.68
N GLU A 30 -14.97 -8.07 6.91
CA GLU A 30 -13.86 -9.00 7.12
C GLU A 30 -13.12 -8.75 8.45
N TRP A 31 -13.30 -7.58 9.07
CA TRP A 31 -12.58 -7.20 10.29
C TRP A 31 -13.16 -7.83 11.56
N ARG A 32 -14.45 -8.14 11.59
CA ARG A 32 -15.08 -8.74 12.78
C ARG A 32 -14.82 -10.24 12.90
N ASN A 33 -14.50 -10.91 11.79
CA ASN A 33 -14.39 -12.36 11.74
C ASN A 33 -12.95 -12.85 11.47
N SER A 34 -12.03 -11.99 11.05
CA SER A 34 -10.63 -12.38 10.85
C SER A 34 -9.79 -12.05 12.09
N SER A 35 -9.14 -13.06 12.66
CA SER A 35 -8.06 -12.94 13.66
C SER A 35 -6.72 -12.55 13.03
N SER A 36 -6.74 -11.93 11.84
CA SER A 36 -5.55 -11.55 11.11
C SER A 36 -4.90 -10.31 11.74
N VAL A 37 -3.68 -10.50 12.24
CA VAL A 37 -2.82 -9.43 12.75
C VAL A 37 -2.67 -8.30 11.71
N LEU A 38 -2.64 -8.62 10.42
CA LEU A 38 -2.51 -7.63 9.35
C LEU A 38 -3.71 -6.68 9.30
N TYR A 39 -4.93 -7.21 9.34
CA TYR A 39 -6.14 -6.39 9.31
C TYR A 39 -6.27 -5.55 10.58
N SER A 40 -5.91 -6.09 11.75
CA SER A 40 -5.87 -5.32 13.00
C SER A 40 -4.90 -4.14 12.91
N ARG A 41 -3.69 -4.35 12.37
CA ARG A 41 -2.71 -3.26 12.19
C ARG A 41 -3.18 -2.22 11.19
N ILE A 42 -3.73 -2.63 10.04
CA ILE A 42 -4.29 -1.69 9.06
C ILE A 42 -5.38 -0.84 9.72
N HIS A 43 -6.29 -1.45 10.47
CA HIS A 43 -7.36 -0.74 11.17
C HIS A 43 -6.85 0.26 12.21
N GLU A 44 -5.82 -0.12 12.98
CA GLU A 44 -5.16 0.79 13.92
C GLU A 44 -4.63 2.03 13.18
N TYR A 45 -3.97 1.83 12.03
CA TYR A 45 -3.49 2.94 11.21
C TYR A 45 -4.65 3.78 10.64
N MET A 46 -5.72 3.17 10.14
CA MET A 46 -6.88 3.90 9.60
C MET A 46 -7.57 4.80 10.62
N LYS A 47 -7.44 4.49 11.92
CA LYS A 47 -8.03 5.27 13.03
C LYS A 47 -7.17 6.40 13.57
N ARG A 48 -5.91 6.52 13.13
CA ARG A 48 -5.02 7.58 13.60
C ARG A 48 -5.48 8.95 13.08
N ASP A 49 -4.90 10.00 13.62
CA ASP A 49 -5.17 11.38 13.21
C ASP A 49 -4.41 11.74 11.92
N TRP A 50 -4.96 11.34 10.78
CA TRP A 50 -4.48 11.67 9.43
C TRP A 50 -5.58 11.47 8.38
N ASP A 51 -5.47 12.21 7.28
CA ASP A 51 -6.34 12.13 6.12
C ASP A 51 -5.81 11.06 5.16
N ILE A 52 -6.57 9.98 5.01
CA ILE A 52 -6.23 8.86 4.12
C ILE A 52 -7.27 8.75 3.01
N ARG A 53 -6.79 8.69 1.77
CA ARG A 53 -7.55 8.19 0.63
C ARG A 53 -6.97 6.85 0.17
N ILE A 54 -7.84 5.89 -0.16
CA ILE A 54 -7.43 4.62 -0.77
C ILE A 54 -8.17 4.46 -2.09
N SER A 55 -7.46 4.18 -3.18
CA SER A 55 -8.06 3.90 -4.48
C SER A 55 -7.52 2.62 -5.12
N HIS A 56 -8.38 2.02 -5.93
CA HIS A 56 -7.98 0.94 -6.80
C HIS A 56 -7.27 1.51 -8.03
N VAL A 57 -6.15 0.90 -8.40
CA VAL A 57 -5.45 1.15 -9.67
C VAL A 57 -5.32 -0.17 -10.43
N TYR A 58 -5.17 -0.10 -11.76
CA TYR A 58 -4.86 -1.30 -12.53
C TYR A 58 -3.42 -1.76 -12.25
N ARG A 59 -3.13 -3.04 -12.46
CA ARG A 59 -1.82 -3.65 -12.17
C ARG A 59 -0.70 -2.95 -12.95
N GLU A 60 -0.99 -2.53 -14.18
CA GLU A 60 -0.09 -1.78 -15.07
C GLU A 60 0.33 -0.44 -14.47
N ALA A 61 -0.58 0.23 -13.75
CA ALA A 61 -0.28 1.49 -13.04
C ALA A 61 0.44 1.25 -11.70
N ASN A 62 0.36 0.05 -11.14
CA ASN A 62 1.04 -0.34 -9.89
C ASN A 62 2.44 -0.95 -10.12
N GLY A 63 3.04 -0.73 -11.30
CA GLY A 63 4.28 -1.39 -11.72
C GLY A 63 5.48 -1.18 -10.79
N CYS A 64 5.58 -0.01 -10.13
CA CYS A 64 6.62 0.25 -9.14
C CYS A 64 6.53 -0.68 -7.93
N ALA A 65 5.32 -0.83 -7.36
CA ALA A 65 5.11 -1.67 -6.18
C ALA A 65 5.26 -3.15 -6.52
N ASP A 66 4.75 -3.59 -7.69
CA ASP A 66 4.90 -4.97 -8.15
C ASP A 66 6.37 -5.33 -8.38
N TRP A 67 7.14 -4.44 -9.02
CA TRP A 67 8.57 -4.61 -9.20
C TRP A 67 9.31 -4.70 -7.85
N LEU A 68 8.98 -3.83 -6.89
CA LEU A 68 9.59 -3.84 -5.55
C LEU A 68 9.27 -5.13 -4.78
N ALA A 69 8.02 -5.60 -4.87
CA ALA A 69 7.61 -6.86 -4.25
C ALA A 69 8.39 -8.05 -4.84
N ASN A 70 8.49 -8.14 -6.15
CA ASN A 70 9.26 -9.19 -6.83
C ASN A 70 10.76 -9.10 -6.53
N PHE A 71 11.33 -7.89 -6.51
CA PHE A 71 12.72 -7.65 -6.16
C PHE A 71 13.04 -8.16 -4.74
N SER A 72 12.14 -7.91 -3.78
CA SER A 72 12.35 -8.27 -2.37
C SER A 72 12.48 -9.78 -2.09
N ILE A 73 11.99 -10.65 -2.99
CA ILE A 73 12.04 -12.11 -2.83
C ILE A 73 13.48 -12.62 -2.64
N ASN A 74 14.45 -11.96 -3.28
CA ASN A 74 15.86 -12.35 -3.27
C ASN A 74 16.74 -11.40 -2.43
N GLN A 75 16.15 -10.61 -1.53
CA GLN A 75 16.87 -9.63 -0.72
C GLN A 75 16.83 -9.99 0.76
N GLU A 76 17.87 -9.60 1.48
CA GLU A 76 17.85 -9.65 2.94
C GLU A 76 16.88 -8.60 3.51
N ALA A 77 16.25 -8.94 4.64
CA ALA A 77 15.30 -8.07 5.31
C ALA A 77 15.97 -6.77 5.79
N SER A 78 15.84 -5.72 4.97
CA SER A 78 16.40 -4.39 5.21
C SER A 78 15.46 -3.31 4.66
N THR A 79 15.41 -2.15 5.29
CA THR A 79 14.67 -1.00 4.76
C THR A 79 15.54 -0.25 3.76
N GLN A 80 15.06 -0.15 2.51
CA GLN A 80 15.73 0.58 1.44
C GLN A 80 14.79 1.65 0.89
N ILE A 81 15.30 2.87 0.68
CA ILE A 81 14.55 3.99 0.12
C ILE A 81 15.16 4.36 -1.23
N TRP A 82 14.35 4.39 -2.27
CA TRP A 82 14.78 4.77 -3.61
C TRP A 82 14.10 6.05 -4.06
N ASN A 83 14.92 7.01 -4.50
CA ASN A 83 14.45 8.33 -4.91
C ASN A 83 14.01 8.37 -6.37
N THR A 84 14.22 7.30 -7.13
CA THR A 84 13.86 7.18 -8.55
C THR A 84 13.20 5.83 -8.81
N PRO A 85 12.04 5.80 -9.47
CA PRO A 85 11.40 4.54 -9.81
C PRO A 85 12.24 3.71 -10.78
N ARG A 86 12.30 2.41 -10.52
CA ARG A 86 12.97 1.44 -11.39
C ARG A 86 12.01 0.72 -12.34
N CYS A 87 10.70 0.95 -12.23
CA CYS A 87 9.75 0.42 -13.21
C CYS A 87 9.76 1.31 -14.46
N SER A 88 9.74 0.68 -15.63
CA SER A 88 9.74 1.33 -16.93
C SER A 88 8.49 2.20 -17.08
N TYR A 89 8.69 3.51 -17.08
CA TYR A 89 7.70 4.50 -17.51
C TYR A 89 7.53 4.41 -19.03
N GLU A 90 6.77 3.44 -19.54
CA GLU A 90 6.41 3.46 -20.97
C GLU A 90 4.98 3.92 -21.25
N TYR A 91 4.12 4.12 -20.27
CA TYR A 91 2.76 4.61 -20.54
C TYR A 91 2.25 5.57 -19.47
N ALA A 92 2.58 6.86 -19.60
CA ALA A 92 1.83 7.95 -18.96
C ALA A 92 2.07 9.33 -19.63
N ILE A 93 2.17 9.39 -20.96
CA ILE A 93 1.86 10.61 -21.72
C ILE A 93 0.98 10.20 -22.90
N LEU A 94 -0.33 10.17 -22.68
CA LEU A 94 -1.39 10.52 -23.64
C LEU A 94 -2.63 10.95 -22.85
#